data_AF-A0A7M7G674-F1
#
_entry.id   AF-A0A7M7G674-F1
#
_cell.length_a   1.000
_cell.length_b   1.000
_cell.length_c   1.000
_cell.angle_alpha   90.00
_cell.angle_beta   90.00
_cell.angle_gamma   90.00
#
_symmetry.space_group_name_H-M   'P 1'
#
loop_
_entity.id
_entity.type
_entity.pdbx_description
1 polymer ?
#
loop_
_entity_poly.entity_id
_entity_poly.type
_entity_poly.pdbx_seq_one_letter_code
_entity_poly.pdbx_strand_id
1 'polypeptide(L)'
;MTGINNTDALLNSFLKTAQNILTHFDDDKDNRTKLLNDLEKIVRNNCTHDEKTKKVTSTVRNIIGQGDVETSEAMKLFKEQKNELIEYQPDISQNASLKEYLRQVKELLDAADGTKRPTLDDEDIEMTQDDINVIDPFTKKRMTDPVKNKVCGHIYERDSITSILKMNKNTRCPVIGCINKNPVLMENIVPDIVTRKYLHDNPA
;
A
#
# COMPACT_ATOMS: atom_id res chain seq x y z
N MET A 1 4.07 -16.21 20.14
CA MET A 1 2.71 -15.94 19.63
C MET A 1 2.85 -15.00 18.44
N THR A 2 2.86 -15.58 17.24
CA THR A 2 3.03 -14.90 15.96
C THR A 2 1.83 -13.99 15.70
N GLY A 3 2.11 -12.72 15.42
CA GLY A 3 1.13 -11.64 15.36
C GLY A 3 0.01 -11.90 14.37
N ILE A 4 -1.22 -11.89 14.87
CA ILE A 4 -2.44 -11.78 14.08
C ILE A 4 -2.59 -10.30 13.68
N ASN A 5 -1.67 -9.78 12.88
CA ASN A 5 -1.83 -8.48 12.22
C ASN A 5 -1.63 -8.71 10.74
N ASN A 6 -2.69 -9.23 10.11
CA ASN A 6 -2.78 -9.38 8.66
C ASN A 6 -3.22 -8.07 7.98
N THR A 7 -2.81 -6.93 8.56
CA THR A 7 -3.25 -5.58 8.18
C THR A 7 -2.88 -5.30 6.73
N ASP A 8 -1.74 -5.81 6.27
CA ASP A 8 -1.29 -5.68 4.88
C ASP A 8 -2.14 -6.50 3.90
N ALA A 9 -2.55 -7.74 4.23
CA ALA A 9 -3.40 -8.52 3.33
C ALA A 9 -4.82 -7.96 3.24
N LEU A 10 -5.33 -7.39 4.33
CA LEU A 10 -6.65 -6.76 4.33
C LEU A 10 -6.62 -5.45 3.52
N LEU A 11 -5.56 -4.64 3.66
CA LEU A 11 -5.36 -3.44 2.84
C LEU A 11 -5.26 -3.77 1.36
N ASN A 12 -4.51 -4.82 1.01
CA ASN A 12 -4.41 -5.33 -0.36
C ASN A 12 -5.78 -5.80 -0.89
N SER A 13 -6.61 -6.40 -0.04
CA SER A 13 -7.96 -6.80 -0.41
C SER A 13 -8.85 -5.59 -0.71
N PHE A 14 -8.78 -4.53 0.11
CA PHE A 14 -9.49 -3.27 -0.16
C PHE A 14 -9.03 -2.62 -1.46
N LEU A 15 -7.72 -2.59 -1.73
CA LEU A 15 -7.18 -2.05 -2.98
C LEU A 15 -7.67 -2.83 -4.20
N LYS A 16 -7.72 -4.17 -4.11
CA LYS A 16 -8.27 -5.01 -5.17
C LYS A 16 -9.76 -4.75 -5.40
N THR A 17 -10.53 -4.53 -4.33
CA THR A 17 -11.94 -4.12 -4.45
C THR A 17 -12.07 -2.77 -5.15
N ALA A 18 -11.23 -1.78 -4.81
CA ALA A 18 -11.21 -0.48 -5.48
C ALA A 18 -10.89 -0.62 -6.99
N GLN A 19 -9.92 -1.46 -7.35
CA GLN A 19 -9.61 -1.78 -8.75
C GLN A 19 -10.82 -2.39 -9.48
N ASN A 20 -11.50 -3.36 -8.86
CA ASN A 20 -12.68 -3.99 -9.45
C ASN A 20 -13.80 -2.98 -9.66
N ILE A 21 -14.02 -2.06 -8.70
CA ILE A 21 -15.00 -0.99 -8.84
C ILE A 21 -14.65 -0.11 -10.05
N LEU A 22 -13.38 0.30 -10.18
CA LEU A 22 -12.94 1.13 -11.29
C LEU A 22 -13.02 0.43 -12.66
N THR A 23 -12.81 -0.88 -12.70
CA THR A 23 -12.86 -1.66 -13.96
C THR A 23 -14.29 -1.97 -14.40
N HIS A 24 -15.21 -2.25 -13.46
CA HIS A 24 -16.56 -2.72 -13.80
C HIS A 24 -17.65 -1.65 -13.76
N PHE A 25 -17.32 -0.43 -13.32
CA PHE A 25 -18.25 0.70 -13.26
C PHE A 25 -17.67 1.92 -13.98
N ASP A 26 -16.86 1.72 -15.02
CA ASP A 26 -16.24 2.82 -15.78
C ASP A 26 -17.29 3.67 -16.53
N ASP A 27 -18.35 3.01 -17.00
CA ASP A 27 -19.50 3.58 -17.69
C ASP A 27 -20.51 4.28 -16.75
N ASP A 28 -20.45 4.01 -15.45
CA ASP A 28 -21.33 4.60 -14.41
C ASP A 28 -20.50 5.31 -13.33
N LYS A 29 -20.04 6.52 -13.67
CA LYS A 29 -19.15 7.33 -12.80
C LYS A 29 -19.79 7.71 -11.46
N ASP A 30 -21.11 7.92 -11.42
CA ASP A 30 -21.84 8.25 -10.19
C ASP A 30 -21.82 7.05 -9.23
N ASN A 31 -22.18 5.86 -9.71
CA ASN A 31 -22.17 4.66 -8.90
C ASN A 31 -20.73 4.25 -8.50
N ARG A 32 -19.77 4.37 -9.42
CA ARG A 32 -18.33 4.20 -9.15
C ARG A 32 -17.87 5.05 -7.98
N THR A 33 -18.19 6.35 -8.00
CA THR A 33 -17.82 7.31 -6.95
C THR A 33 -18.47 6.94 -5.62
N LYS A 34 -19.76 6.57 -5.64
CA LYS A 34 -20.47 6.12 -4.43
C LYS A 34 -19.84 4.88 -3.82
N LEU A 35 -19.55 3.85 -4.62
CA LEU A 35 -18.93 2.60 -4.15
C LEU A 35 -17.53 2.82 -3.59
N LEU A 36 -16.73 3.69 -4.19
CA LEU A 36 -15.40 4.04 -3.68
C LEU A 36 -15.47 4.80 -2.35
N ASN A 37 -16.42 5.73 -2.21
CA ASN A 37 -16.66 6.43 -0.94
C ASN A 37 -17.11 5.47 0.17
N ASP A 38 -17.97 4.50 -0.15
CA ASP A 38 -18.41 3.50 0.83
C ASP A 38 -17.27 2.55 1.21
N LEU A 39 -16.43 2.16 0.25
CA LEU A 39 -15.21 1.41 0.53
C LEU A 39 -14.24 2.19 1.42
N GLU A 40 -14.03 3.49 1.17
CA GLU A 40 -13.21 4.35 2.02
C GLU A 40 -13.72 4.38 3.47
N LYS A 41 -15.04 4.50 3.69
CA LYS A 41 -15.62 4.44 5.04
C LYS A 41 -15.30 3.12 5.74
N ILE A 42 -15.37 2.00 5.01
CA ILE A 42 -15.02 0.67 5.54
C ILE A 42 -13.54 0.61 5.93
N VAL A 43 -12.64 1.10 5.08
CA VAL A 43 -11.19 1.14 5.38
C VAL A 43 -10.91 1.99 6.62
N ARG A 44 -11.52 3.18 6.73
CA ARG A 44 -11.39 4.04 7.91
C ARG A 44 -11.86 3.35 9.18
N ASN A 45 -13.03 2.68 9.13
CA ASN A 45 -13.54 1.91 10.26
C ASN A 45 -12.57 0.78 10.64
N ASN A 46 -12.00 0.09 9.66
CA ASN A 46 -11.01 -0.95 9.91
C ASN A 46 -9.75 -0.41 10.60
N CYS A 47 -9.20 0.71 10.13
CA CYS A 47 -8.06 1.37 10.78
C CYS A 47 -8.38 1.77 12.22
N THR A 48 -9.58 2.29 12.47
CA THR A 48 -10.06 2.61 13.83
C THR A 48 -10.10 1.37 14.72
N HIS A 49 -10.59 0.24 14.21
CA HIS A 49 -10.61 -1.03 14.96
C HIS A 49 -9.21 -1.59 15.23
N ASP A 50 -8.28 -1.43 14.28
CA ASP A 50 -6.87 -1.82 14.46
C ASP A 50 -6.22 -1.03 15.61
N GLU A 51 -6.39 0.29 15.64
CA GLU A 51 -5.89 1.13 16.73
C GLU A 51 -6.55 0.82 18.09
N LYS A 52 -7.86 0.55 18.11
CA LYS A 52 -8.54 0.08 19.33
C LYS A 52 -7.98 -1.25 19.82
N THR A 53 -7.73 -2.19 18.90
CA THR A 53 -7.13 -3.49 19.22
C THR A 53 -5.71 -3.34 19.76
N LYS A 54 -4.91 -2.43 19.20
CA LYS A 54 -3.57 -2.09 19.72
C LYS A 54 -3.63 -1.53 21.15
N LYS A 55 -4.57 -0.61 21.43
CA LYS A 55 -4.78 -0.06 22.79
C LYS A 55 -5.21 -1.13 23.79
N VAL A 56 -6.15 -2.02 23.42
CA VAL A 56 -6.53 -3.15 24.29
C VAL A 56 -5.33 -4.06 24.56
N THR A 57 -4.59 -4.42 23.50
CA THR A 57 -3.42 -5.30 23.60
C THR A 57 -2.32 -4.67 24.46
N SER A 58 -2.09 -3.36 24.37
CA SER A 58 -1.10 -2.67 25.20
C SER A 58 -1.56 -2.57 26.66
N THR A 59 -2.83 -2.30 26.92
CA THR A 59 -3.40 -2.35 28.28
C THR A 59 -3.23 -3.73 28.91
N VAL A 60 -3.61 -4.80 28.21
CA VAL A 60 -3.45 -6.18 28.71
C VAL A 60 -1.97 -6.50 28.96
N ARG A 61 -1.08 -6.10 28.03
CA ARG A 61 0.37 -6.27 28.21
C ARG A 61 0.89 -5.52 29.43
N ASN A 62 0.40 -4.31 29.69
CA ASN A 62 0.82 -3.52 30.85
C ASN A 62 0.34 -4.13 32.16
N ILE A 63 -0.87 -4.71 32.19
CA ILE A 63 -1.40 -5.38 33.38
C ILE A 63 -0.60 -6.65 33.68
N ILE A 64 -0.38 -7.50 32.68
CA ILE A 64 0.29 -8.80 32.85
C ILE A 64 1.82 -8.63 32.98
N GLY A 65 2.39 -7.58 32.37
CA GLY A 65 3.83 -7.33 32.36
C GLY A 65 4.40 -6.79 33.67
N GLN A 66 3.57 -6.52 34.68
CA GLN A 66 4.00 -6.00 35.99
C GLN A 66 4.53 -7.08 36.96
N GLY A 67 4.64 -8.34 36.53
CA GLY A 67 5.18 -9.45 37.34
C GLY A 67 4.21 -10.61 37.41
N ASP A 68 4.36 -11.46 38.43
CA ASP A 68 3.44 -12.59 38.69
C ASP A 68 2.14 -12.06 39.32
N VAL A 69 1.36 -11.31 38.51
CA VAL A 69 0.06 -10.77 38.90
C VAL A 69 -0.94 -11.92 38.89
N GLU A 70 -1.57 -12.18 40.04
CA GLU A 70 -2.66 -13.16 40.12
C GLU A 70 -3.77 -12.81 39.12
N THR A 71 -4.38 -13.84 38.52
CA THR A 71 -5.44 -13.66 37.51
C THR A 71 -6.63 -12.83 38.02
N SER A 72 -6.95 -12.94 39.31
CA SER A 72 -7.98 -12.16 40.01
C SER A 72 -7.69 -10.66 39.98
N GLU A 73 -6.46 -10.27 40.31
CA GLU A 73 -6.01 -8.87 40.33
C GLU A 73 -5.91 -8.31 38.91
N ALA A 74 -5.38 -9.09 37.95
CA ALA A 74 -5.34 -8.70 36.55
C ALA A 74 -6.74 -8.42 35.98
N MET A 75 -7.74 -9.25 36.32
CA MET A 75 -9.12 -9.06 35.89
C MET A 75 -9.74 -7.78 36.50
N LYS A 76 -9.43 -7.48 37.76
CA LYS A 76 -9.88 -6.25 38.43
C LYS A 76 -9.31 -5.01 37.75
N LEU A 77 -8.00 -4.97 37.52
CA LEU A 77 -7.31 -3.87 36.81
C LEU A 77 -7.85 -3.67 35.40
N PHE A 78 -8.13 -4.75 34.67
CA PHE A 78 -8.76 -4.66 33.35
C PHE A 78 -10.17 -4.08 33.42
N LYS A 79 -10.96 -4.49 34.42
CA LYS A 79 -12.33 -3.99 34.62
C LYS A 79 -12.35 -2.50 34.93
N GLU A 80 -11.37 -2.00 35.68
CA GLU A 80 -11.19 -0.57 35.97
C GLU A 80 -10.91 0.25 34.70
N GLN A 81 -10.13 -0.30 33.76
CA GLN A 81 -9.80 0.36 32.49
C GLN A 81 -10.82 0.10 31.37
N LYS A 82 -11.80 -0.79 31.56
CA LYS A 82 -12.77 -1.20 30.54
C LYS A 82 -13.52 -0.02 29.92
N ASN A 83 -13.97 0.94 30.72
CA ASN A 83 -14.76 2.05 30.21
C ASN A 83 -13.92 3.01 29.35
N GLU A 84 -12.67 3.28 29.74
CA GLU A 84 -11.72 4.04 28.91
C GLU A 84 -11.51 3.33 27.56
N LEU A 85 -11.36 2.00 27.56
CA LEU A 85 -11.17 1.22 26.33
C LEU A 85 -12.40 1.26 25.41
N ILE A 86 -13.61 1.29 25.97
CA ILE A 86 -14.87 1.37 25.20
C ILE A 86 -15.02 2.76 24.57
N GLU A 87 -14.73 3.80 25.34
CA GLU A 87 -14.89 5.20 24.93
C GLU A 87 -13.73 5.70 24.06
N TYR A 88 -12.61 4.98 24.03
CA TYR A 88 -11.44 5.32 23.24
C TYR A 88 -11.78 5.51 21.76
N GLN A 89 -11.50 6.71 21.24
CA GLN A 89 -11.59 7.05 19.82
C GLN A 89 -10.21 7.43 19.30
N PRO A 90 -9.54 6.56 18.53
CA PRO A 90 -8.22 6.85 18.00
C PRO A 90 -8.29 7.90 16.88
N ASP A 91 -7.30 8.80 16.83
CA ASP A 91 -7.08 9.64 15.65
C ASP A 91 -6.35 8.83 14.57
N ILE A 92 -7.05 8.57 13.47
CA ILE A 92 -6.50 7.85 12.31
C ILE A 92 -5.91 8.78 11.24
N SER A 93 -5.90 10.10 11.46
CA SER A 93 -5.41 11.08 10.48
C SER A 93 -3.96 10.84 10.06
N GLN A 94 -3.14 10.32 10.97
CA GLN A 94 -1.73 10.01 10.74
C GLN A 94 -1.46 8.54 10.44
N ASN A 95 -2.50 7.70 10.31
CA ASN A 95 -2.32 6.27 10.04
C ASN A 95 -1.67 6.05 8.66
N ALA A 96 -0.47 5.46 8.66
CA ALA A 96 0.34 5.29 7.44
C ALA A 96 -0.36 4.40 6.40
N SER A 97 -0.99 3.31 6.83
CA SER A 97 -1.71 2.37 5.97
C SER A 97 -2.91 3.03 5.29
N LEU A 98 -3.67 3.84 6.03
CA LEU A 98 -4.79 4.61 5.48
C LEU A 98 -4.32 5.62 4.43
N LYS A 99 -3.28 6.39 4.74
CA LYS A 99 -2.70 7.36 3.78
C LYS A 99 -2.23 6.68 2.50
N GLU A 100 -1.57 5.54 2.64
CA GLU A 100 -1.06 4.79 1.51
C GLU A 100 -2.20 4.20 0.65
N TYR A 101 -3.25 3.69 1.28
CA TYR A 101 -4.46 3.25 0.58
C TYR A 101 -5.11 4.38 -0.21
N LEU A 102 -5.35 5.54 0.42
CA LEU A 102 -5.97 6.70 -0.23
C LEU A 102 -5.12 7.19 -1.42
N ARG A 103 -3.79 7.20 -1.25
CA ARG A 103 -2.84 7.54 -2.32
C ARG A 103 -2.99 6.59 -3.51
N GLN A 104 -2.99 5.28 -3.28
CA GLN A 104 -3.11 4.28 -4.35
C GLN A 104 -4.46 4.30 -5.05
N VAL A 105 -5.57 4.48 -4.31
CA VAL A 105 -6.90 4.61 -4.91
C VAL A 105 -6.97 5.86 -5.79
N LYS A 106 -6.38 6.98 -5.36
CA LYS A 106 -6.30 8.19 -6.17
C LYS A 106 -5.52 7.96 -7.47
N GLU A 107 -4.36 7.32 -7.39
CA GLU A 107 -3.55 7.01 -8.59
C GLU A 107 -4.30 6.11 -9.58
N LEU A 108 -5.08 5.16 -9.07
CA LEU A 108 -5.95 4.31 -9.88
C LEU A 108 -7.09 5.09 -10.53
N LEU A 109 -7.67 6.05 -9.82
CA LEU A 109 -8.74 6.91 -10.31
C LEU A 109 -8.24 7.83 -11.43
N ASP A 110 -7.11 8.50 -11.20
CA ASP A 110 -6.47 9.40 -12.16
C ASP A 110 -6.13 8.66 -13.47
N ALA A 111 -5.64 7.42 -13.35
CA ALA A 111 -5.36 6.55 -14.49
C ALA A 111 -6.63 6.10 -15.24
N ALA A 112 -7.72 5.80 -14.51
CA ALA A 112 -9.00 5.41 -15.11
C ALA A 112 -9.68 6.58 -15.85
N ASP A 113 -9.61 7.80 -15.29
CA ASP A 113 -10.22 8.99 -15.89
C ASP A 113 -9.30 9.68 -16.93
N GLY A 114 -8.13 9.12 -17.24
CA GLY A 114 -7.19 9.68 -18.23
C GLY A 114 -6.61 11.04 -17.82
N THR A 115 -6.65 11.38 -16.52
CA THR A 115 -6.16 12.67 -16.02
C THR A 115 -4.64 12.58 -15.80
N LYS A 116 -3.85 13.09 -16.75
CA LYS A 116 -2.38 13.18 -16.60
C LYS A 116 -2.03 14.07 -15.41
N ARG A 117 -1.05 13.65 -14.59
CA ARG A 117 -0.39 14.56 -13.64
C ARG A 117 0.29 15.68 -14.46
N PRO A 118 0.31 16.94 -13.99
CA PRO A 118 1.30 17.88 -14.49
C PRO A 118 2.65 17.37 -13.99
N THR A 119 3.40 16.72 -14.87
CA THR A 119 4.83 16.51 -14.66
C THR A 119 5.47 17.88 -14.74
N LEU A 120 5.96 18.37 -13.60
CA LEU A 120 6.95 19.43 -13.58
C LEU A 120 8.19 18.86 -14.26
N ASP A 121 8.35 19.14 -15.56
CA ASP A 121 9.58 19.63 -16.18
C ASP A 121 9.32 19.79 -17.67
N ASP A 122 9.41 21.05 -18.12
CA ASP A 122 9.65 21.44 -19.51
C ASP A 122 10.99 20.83 -19.96
N GLU A 123 10.99 20.16 -21.11
CA GLU A 123 11.87 20.41 -22.25
C GLU A 123 11.66 19.30 -23.30
N ASP A 124 10.94 19.67 -24.37
CA ASP A 124 10.94 19.12 -25.72
C ASP A 124 11.55 17.73 -25.94
N ILE A 125 10.75 16.69 -25.72
CA ILE A 125 10.78 15.48 -26.53
C ILE A 125 9.33 15.13 -26.86
N GLU A 126 8.96 15.27 -28.14
CA GLU A 126 7.77 14.63 -28.70
C GLU A 126 7.92 13.11 -28.56
N MET A 127 7.50 12.54 -27.43
CA MET A 127 7.28 11.10 -27.31
C MET A 127 5.90 10.78 -27.87
N THR A 128 5.90 10.25 -29.09
CA THR A 128 4.77 9.57 -29.72
C THR A 128 4.22 8.48 -28.80
N GLN A 129 2.90 8.48 -28.55
CA GLN A 129 2.06 7.43 -27.94
C GLN A 129 2.62 6.67 -26.71
N ASP A 130 1.86 6.71 -25.61
CA ASP A 130 2.16 6.13 -24.29
C ASP A 130 2.57 4.62 -24.30
N ASP A 131 3.82 4.32 -24.65
CA ASP A 131 4.41 2.98 -24.47
C ASP A 131 4.85 2.81 -23.00
N ILE A 132 3.95 2.26 -22.18
CA ILE A 132 4.33 1.75 -20.86
C ILE A 132 5.41 0.68 -21.07
N ASN A 133 6.64 0.95 -20.62
CA ASN A 133 7.72 -0.03 -20.75
C ASN A 133 7.45 -1.25 -19.85
N VAL A 134 6.97 -2.32 -20.48
CA VAL A 134 6.63 -3.60 -19.84
C VAL A 134 7.83 -4.54 -19.69
N ILE A 135 9.02 -4.13 -20.13
CA ILE A 135 10.23 -4.96 -20.09
C ILE A 135 11.05 -4.65 -18.83
N ASP A 136 11.32 -5.68 -18.03
CA ASP A 136 12.14 -5.59 -16.83
C ASP A 136 13.57 -5.14 -17.18
N PRO A 137 14.07 -4.03 -16.61
CA PRO A 137 15.40 -3.51 -16.90
C PRO A 137 16.55 -4.49 -16.60
N PHE A 138 16.36 -5.43 -15.67
CA PHE A 138 17.37 -6.41 -15.27
C PHE A 138 17.36 -7.66 -16.15
N THR A 139 16.20 -8.32 -16.27
CA THR A 139 16.09 -9.60 -17.00
C THR A 139 15.82 -9.44 -18.49
N LYS A 140 15.44 -8.23 -18.94
CA LYS A 140 15.00 -7.93 -20.31
C LYS A 140 13.81 -8.78 -20.77
N LYS A 141 13.04 -9.32 -19.81
CA LYS A 141 11.82 -10.07 -20.06
C LYS A 141 10.60 -9.20 -19.78
N ARG A 142 9.46 -9.57 -20.37
CA ARG A 142 8.18 -8.97 -20.04
C ARG A 142 7.85 -9.23 -18.57
N MET A 143 7.48 -8.18 -17.85
CA MET A 143 7.10 -8.25 -16.45
C MET A 143 5.76 -8.98 -16.29
N THR A 144 5.62 -9.64 -15.15
CA THR A 144 4.40 -10.33 -14.69
C THR A 144 3.91 -9.72 -13.37
N ASP A 145 4.82 -9.35 -12.47
CA ASP A 145 4.52 -8.71 -11.21
C ASP A 145 5.34 -7.42 -11.03
N PRO A 146 4.93 -6.32 -11.70
CA PRO A 146 5.72 -5.09 -11.72
C PRO A 146 5.72 -4.39 -10.36
N VAL A 147 6.90 -3.93 -9.94
CA VAL A 147 7.13 -3.16 -8.73
C VAL A 147 7.94 -1.91 -9.05
N LYS A 148 7.63 -0.80 -8.38
CA LYS A 148 8.25 0.51 -8.57
C LYS A 148 9.15 0.87 -7.39
N ASN A 149 10.31 1.45 -7.66
CA ASN A 149 11.10 2.10 -6.63
C ASN A 149 10.57 3.53 -6.40
N LYS A 150 10.00 3.78 -5.22
CA LYS A 150 9.43 5.09 -4.86
C LYS A 150 10.42 6.26 -4.86
N VAL A 151 11.74 5.99 -4.86
CA VAL A 151 12.80 7.02 -4.89
C VAL A 151 13.04 7.54 -6.32
N CYS A 152 12.95 6.69 -7.35
CA CYS A 152 13.30 7.08 -8.73
C CYS A 152 12.19 6.82 -9.75
N GLY A 153 11.07 6.20 -9.35
CA GLY A 153 9.93 5.94 -10.23
C GLY A 153 10.10 4.76 -11.20
N HIS A 154 11.30 4.17 -11.31
CA HIS A 154 11.54 3.03 -12.21
C HIS A 154 10.88 1.75 -11.73
N ILE A 155 10.44 0.95 -12.70
CA ILE A 155 9.67 -0.27 -12.51
C ILE A 155 10.53 -1.50 -12.86
N TYR A 156 10.36 -2.57 -12.10
CA TYR A 156 11.09 -3.84 -12.20
C TYR A 156 10.13 -5.01 -12.02
N GLU A 157 10.57 -6.21 -12.39
CA GLU A 157 9.91 -7.45 -11.98
C GLU A 157 10.21 -7.75 -10.50
N ARG A 158 9.19 -8.08 -9.69
CA ARG A 158 9.34 -8.32 -8.23
C ARG A 158 10.36 -9.40 -7.92
N ASP A 159 10.29 -10.53 -8.61
CA ASP A 159 11.19 -11.66 -8.34
C ASP A 159 12.62 -11.35 -8.79
N SER A 160 12.77 -10.57 -9.85
CA SER A 160 14.04 -10.09 -10.38
C SER A 160 14.77 -9.20 -9.37
N ILE A 161 14.14 -8.10 -8.94
CA ILE A 161 14.75 -7.17 -7.99
C ILE A 161 15.03 -7.82 -6.63
N THR A 162 14.13 -8.71 -6.17
CA THR A 162 14.31 -9.43 -4.91
C THR A 162 15.53 -10.36 -4.96
N SER A 163 15.71 -11.07 -6.07
CA SER A 163 16.85 -11.98 -6.26
C SER A 163 18.17 -11.21 -6.34
N ILE A 164 18.18 -10.09 -7.06
CA ILE A 164 19.39 -9.27 -7.24
C ILE A 164 19.80 -8.60 -5.93
N LEU A 165 18.85 -8.08 -5.14
CA LEU A 165 19.16 -7.47 -3.84
C LEU A 165 19.60 -8.50 -2.79
N LYS A 166 19.18 -9.76 -2.91
CA LYS A 166 19.72 -10.87 -2.12
C LYS A 166 21.17 -11.19 -2.47
N MET A 167 21.53 -11.12 -3.77
CA MET A 167 22.90 -11.35 -4.24
C MET A 167 23.83 -10.19 -3.91
N ASN A 168 23.37 -8.95 -4.12
CA ASN A 168 24.15 -7.74 -3.88
C ASN A 168 23.27 -6.63 -3.29
N LYS A 169 23.48 -6.34 -2.01
CA LYS A 169 22.76 -5.28 -1.28
C LYS A 169 23.09 -3.86 -1.78
N ASN A 170 24.21 -3.70 -2.50
CA ASN A 170 24.65 -2.41 -3.06
C ASN A 170 24.20 -2.19 -4.51
N THR A 171 23.23 -2.98 -4.99
CA THR A 171 22.69 -2.85 -6.35
C THR A 171 22.06 -1.48 -6.55
N ARG A 172 22.49 -0.77 -7.60
CA ARG A 172 21.90 0.51 -8.03
C ARG A 172 20.81 0.29 -9.08
N CYS A 173 20.01 1.32 -9.31
CA CYS A 173 19.04 1.29 -10.40
C CYS A 173 19.75 1.05 -11.74
N PRO A 174 19.32 0.05 -12.54
CA PRO A 174 19.94 -0.31 -13.81
C PRO A 174 19.57 0.62 -14.97
N VAL A 175 18.61 1.53 -14.76
CA VAL A 175 18.15 2.46 -15.81
C VAL A 175 19.20 3.55 -16.01
N ILE A 176 19.68 3.68 -17.25
CA ILE A 176 20.67 4.67 -17.64
C ILE A 176 20.13 6.07 -17.35
N GLY A 177 20.96 6.94 -16.77
CA GLY A 177 20.53 8.30 -16.42
C GLY A 177 19.69 8.40 -15.14
N CYS A 178 19.49 7.31 -14.40
CA CYS A 178 18.73 7.36 -13.15
C CYS A 178 19.30 8.41 -12.17
N ILE A 179 18.38 9.22 -11.64
CA ILE A 179 18.66 10.27 -10.64
C ILE A 179 19.08 9.69 -9.29
N ASN A 180 18.60 8.50 -8.93
CA ASN A 180 18.95 7.86 -7.68
C ASN A 180 20.34 7.20 -7.78
N LYS A 181 21.33 7.85 -7.17
CA LYS A 181 22.72 7.34 -7.09
C LYS A 181 22.96 6.35 -5.95
N ASN A 182 22.00 6.24 -5.02
CA ASN A 182 22.09 5.33 -3.88
C ASN A 182 21.64 3.91 -4.26
N PRO A 183 22.06 2.88 -3.51
CA PRO A 183 21.55 1.53 -3.65
C PRO A 183 20.02 1.49 -3.55
N VAL A 184 19.42 0.57 -4.30
CA VAL A 184 17.99 0.27 -4.20
C VAL A 184 17.75 -0.47 -2.89
N LEU A 185 16.74 -0.04 -2.12
CA LEU A 185 16.36 -0.67 -0.87
C LEU A 185 15.00 -1.36 -1.03
N MET A 186 14.84 -2.57 -0.46
CA MET A 186 13.58 -3.31 -0.52
C MET A 186 12.41 -2.54 0.10
N GLU A 187 12.65 -1.75 1.15
CA GLU A 187 11.64 -0.87 1.78
C GLU A 187 11.12 0.25 0.87
N ASN A 188 11.84 0.52 -0.23
CA ASN A 188 11.48 1.51 -1.23
C ASN A 188 10.79 0.89 -2.46
N ILE A 189 10.70 -0.43 -2.52
CA ILE A 189 10.03 -1.16 -3.59
C ILE A 189 8.57 -1.35 -3.20
N VAL A 190 7.68 -0.82 -4.03
CA VAL A 190 6.23 -0.90 -3.85
C VAL A 190 5.58 -1.51 -5.11
N PRO A 191 4.45 -2.22 -5.01
CA PRO A 191 3.72 -2.71 -6.18
C PRO A 191 3.39 -1.58 -7.17
N ASP A 192 3.62 -1.80 -8.48
CA ASP A 192 3.22 -0.84 -9.50
C ASP A 192 1.89 -1.22 -10.14
N ILE A 193 0.82 -0.70 -9.57
CA ILE A 193 -0.54 -1.10 -9.94
C ILE A 193 -0.89 -0.67 -11.38
N VAL A 194 -0.38 0.47 -11.85
CA VAL A 194 -0.64 0.97 -13.20
C VAL A 194 -0.07 0.02 -14.26
N THR A 195 1.21 -0.32 -14.17
CA THR A 195 1.82 -1.28 -15.11
C THR A 195 1.23 -2.67 -14.96
N ARG A 196 0.87 -3.08 -13.74
CA ARG A 196 0.20 -4.37 -13.51
C ARG A 196 -1.14 -4.44 -14.24
N LYS A 197 -1.97 -3.38 -14.17
CA LYS A 197 -3.24 -3.29 -14.89
C LYS A 197 -3.00 -3.33 -16.40
N TYR A 198 -2.06 -2.53 -16.91
CA TYR A 198 -1.72 -2.52 -18.34
C TYR A 198 -1.27 -3.90 -18.85
N LEU A 199 -0.43 -4.62 -18.11
CA LEU A 199 0.03 -5.98 -18.45
C LEU A 199 -1.09 -7.02 -18.48
N HIS A 200 -2.10 -6.85 -17.63
CA HIS A 200 -3.28 -7.70 -17.58
C HIS A 200 -4.20 -7.43 -18.78
N ASP A 201 -4.43 -6.17 -19.09
CA ASP A 201 -5.32 -5.74 -20.19
C ASP A 201 -4.67 -5.99 -21.58
N ASN A 202 -3.35 -6.18 -21.61
CA ASN A 202 -2.58 -6.51 -22.80
C ASN A 202 -1.76 -7.79 -22.56
N PRO A 203 -2.32 -9.00 -22.67
CA PRO A 203 -1.55 -10.24 -22.53
C PRO A 203 -0.52 -10.42 -23.65
N ALA A 204 0.51 -11.25 -23.42
CA ALA A 204 1.60 -11.51 -24.37
C ALA A 204 1.18 -12.41 -25.54
#